data_AF-G0TXV9-F1
#
_entry.id   AF-G0TXV9-F1
#
_cell.length_a   1.000
_cell.length_b   1.000
_cell.length_c   1.000
_cell.angle_alpha   90.00
_cell.angle_beta   90.00
_cell.angle_gamma   90.00
#
_symmetry.space_group_name_H-M   'P 1'
#
loop_
_entity.id
_entity.type
_entity.pdbx_description
1 polymer ?
#
loop_
_entity_poly.entity_id
_entity_poly.type
_entity_poly.pdbx_seq_one_letter_code
_entity_poly.pdbx_strand_id
1 'polypeptide(L)'
;QNDRVIRIVVAAGAVREVGNARHFYYVNNTAERSAFIDPKSMNYILGWEHCRPVSVIPLDASPRWEKSLYNALVVDRAGEPTPDTVPRSAVAVARALNSLYKFMNASTMFPFEMAAAAYLVEPRLHSGAKVVEGPLLVASGLSPVHDGLLGTTKKVGSKKMLNVQLVVKLHQSNFWKMVAAMEHVVV
;
A
#
# COMPACT_ATOMS: atom_id res chain seq x y z
N GLN A 1 -28.09 -11.76 5.77
CA GLN A 1 -26.67 -11.74 6.16
C GLN A 1 -26.34 -10.31 6.57
N ASN A 2 -25.91 -10.10 7.81
CA ASN A 2 -25.49 -8.78 8.28
C ASN A 2 -24.12 -8.46 7.68
N ASP A 3 -24.13 -7.63 6.64
CA ASP A 3 -22.93 -7.36 5.88
C ASP A 3 -22.10 -6.26 6.53
N ARG A 4 -21.15 -6.66 7.38
CA ARG A 4 -20.33 -5.72 8.19
C ARG A 4 -19.17 -5.09 7.42
N VAL A 5 -18.79 -5.66 6.28
CA VAL A 5 -17.67 -5.17 5.47
C VAL A 5 -18.22 -4.41 4.27
N ILE A 6 -17.95 -3.11 4.20
CA ILE A 6 -18.48 -2.25 3.14
C ILE A 6 -17.55 -2.27 1.91
N ARG A 7 -16.24 -2.27 2.14
CA ARG A 7 -15.20 -2.33 1.11
C ARG A 7 -13.87 -2.82 1.67
N ILE A 8 -13.00 -3.29 0.80
CA ILE A 8 -11.65 -3.75 1.09
C ILE A 8 -10.67 -2.84 0.35
N VAL A 9 -9.67 -2.34 1.05
CA VAL A 9 -8.53 -1.64 0.42
C VAL A 9 -7.27 -2.39 0.81
N VAL A 10 -6.50 -2.82 -0.17
CA VAL A 10 -5.28 -3.62 0.02
C VAL A 10 -4.08 -2.91 -0.61
N ALA A 11 -3.02 -2.77 0.19
CA ALA A 11 -1.69 -2.42 -0.30
C ALA A 11 -1.02 -3.71 -0.79
N ALA A 12 -1.03 -3.96 -2.10
CA ALA A 12 -0.47 -5.18 -2.66
C ALA A 12 -0.07 -5.01 -4.13
N GLY A 13 0.97 -5.75 -4.52
CA GLY A 13 1.40 -5.90 -5.90
C GLY A 13 2.27 -4.76 -6.44
N ALA A 14 2.87 -5.03 -7.58
CA ALA A 14 3.63 -4.10 -8.40
C ALA A 14 3.31 -4.40 -9.87
N VAL A 15 3.19 -3.36 -10.69
CA VAL A 15 2.80 -3.45 -12.11
C VAL A 15 3.96 -3.05 -13.01
N ARG A 16 4.59 -1.92 -12.73
CA ARG A 16 5.75 -1.35 -13.47
C ARG A 16 6.93 -1.09 -12.56
N GLU A 17 6.68 -0.79 -11.28
CA GLU A 17 7.74 -0.66 -10.28
C GLU A 17 8.42 -2.00 -10.00
N VAL A 18 9.67 -1.94 -9.57
CA VAL A 18 10.40 -3.12 -9.11
C VAL A 18 9.77 -3.62 -7.82
N GLY A 19 9.45 -4.91 -7.78
CA GLY A 19 8.89 -5.58 -6.61
C GLY A 19 9.89 -5.66 -5.45
N ASN A 20 9.36 -5.78 -4.23
CA ASN A 20 10.15 -5.89 -3.01
C ASN A 20 10.17 -7.32 -2.42
N ALA A 21 9.64 -8.32 -3.13
CA ALA A 21 9.72 -9.73 -2.71
C ALA A 21 11.16 -10.27 -2.62
N ARG A 22 12.13 -9.60 -3.25
CA ARG A 22 13.57 -9.93 -3.17
C ARG A 22 14.12 -10.01 -1.75
N HIS A 23 13.48 -9.34 -0.79
CA HIS A 23 13.85 -9.43 0.63
C HIS A 23 13.55 -10.82 1.24
N PHE A 24 12.65 -11.59 0.63
CA PHE A 24 12.33 -12.97 0.98
C PHE A 24 12.96 -13.98 0.01
N TYR A 25 12.98 -13.65 -1.28
CA TYR A 25 13.55 -14.50 -2.32
C TYR A 25 14.26 -13.67 -3.39
N TYR A 26 15.59 -13.61 -3.31
CA TYR A 26 16.44 -12.63 -4.03
C TYR A 26 16.26 -12.59 -5.56
N VAL A 27 15.74 -13.65 -6.17
CA VAL A 27 15.50 -13.72 -7.63
C VAL A 27 14.17 -13.06 -8.03
N ASN A 28 13.20 -12.94 -7.12
CA ASN A 28 11.89 -12.37 -7.41
C ASN A 28 11.89 -10.84 -7.21
N ASN A 29 12.19 -10.12 -8.30
CA ASN A 29 12.20 -8.66 -8.35
C ASN A 29 10.90 -8.06 -8.93
N THR A 30 9.86 -8.89 -9.11
CA THR A 30 8.62 -8.48 -9.80
C THR A 30 7.42 -8.46 -8.87
N ALA A 31 7.41 -9.30 -7.84
CA ALA A 31 6.34 -9.35 -6.86
C ALA A 31 6.55 -8.37 -5.71
N GLU A 32 5.44 -7.89 -5.17
CA GLU A 32 5.41 -7.22 -3.87
C GLU A 32 5.26 -8.28 -2.76
N ARG A 33 5.84 -8.01 -1.58
CA ARG A 33 5.98 -8.95 -0.47
C ARG A 33 4.65 -9.56 -0.01
N SER A 34 3.60 -8.77 0.12
CA SER A 34 2.30 -9.20 0.64
C SER A 34 1.61 -10.13 -0.37
N ALA A 35 1.71 -9.81 -1.66
CA ALA A 35 1.26 -10.70 -2.73
C ALA A 35 2.11 -11.97 -2.85
N PHE A 36 3.41 -11.91 -2.54
CA PHE A 36 4.34 -13.04 -2.60
C PHE A 36 4.16 -14.06 -1.46
N ILE A 37 3.93 -13.60 -0.23
CA ILE A 37 3.86 -14.47 0.96
C ILE A 37 2.69 -15.45 0.88
N ASP A 38 1.51 -14.98 0.47
CA ASP A 38 0.32 -15.82 0.29
C ASP A 38 -0.47 -15.42 -0.97
N PRO A 39 0.01 -15.84 -2.15
CA PRO A 39 -0.62 -15.49 -3.42
C PRO A 39 -2.01 -16.13 -3.58
N LYS A 40 -2.31 -17.22 -2.86
CA LYS A 40 -3.64 -17.86 -2.90
C LYS A 40 -4.67 -17.02 -2.15
N SER A 41 -4.37 -16.58 -0.94
CA SER A 41 -5.24 -15.68 -0.19
C SER A 41 -5.43 -14.34 -0.91
N MET A 42 -4.38 -13.83 -1.57
CA MET A 42 -4.52 -12.63 -2.39
C MET A 42 -5.48 -12.86 -3.57
N ASN A 43 -5.38 -13.98 -4.27
CA ASN A 43 -6.35 -14.32 -5.32
C ASN A 43 -7.78 -14.48 -4.80
N TYR A 44 -7.98 -14.97 -3.58
CA TYR A 44 -9.33 -15.02 -2.98
C TYR A 44 -9.92 -13.61 -2.80
N ILE A 45 -9.11 -12.65 -2.33
CA ILE A 45 -9.50 -11.24 -2.19
C ILE A 45 -9.76 -10.61 -3.58
N LEU A 46 -8.91 -10.86 -4.56
CA LEU A 46 -9.06 -10.28 -5.90
C LEU A 46 -10.14 -11.02 -6.74
N GLY A 47 -10.49 -12.24 -6.37
CA GLY A 47 -11.42 -13.11 -7.12
C GLY A 47 -12.89 -12.74 -6.95
N TRP A 48 -13.22 -11.77 -6.09
CA TRP A 48 -14.60 -11.35 -5.78
C TRP A 48 -15.48 -12.44 -5.13
N GLU A 49 -14.93 -13.58 -4.70
CA GLU A 49 -15.73 -14.66 -4.11
C GLU A 49 -16.50 -14.20 -2.86
N HIS A 50 -15.93 -13.24 -2.13
CA HIS A 50 -16.55 -12.60 -0.96
C HIS A 50 -17.57 -11.50 -1.30
N CYS A 51 -17.76 -11.15 -2.57
CA CYS A 51 -18.71 -10.12 -3.04
C CYS A 51 -18.55 -8.73 -2.38
N ARG A 52 -17.32 -8.25 -2.16
CA ARG A 52 -17.04 -6.92 -1.54
C ARG A 52 -16.17 -6.05 -2.44
N PRO A 53 -16.51 -4.77 -2.68
CA PRO A 53 -15.67 -3.82 -3.43
C PRO A 53 -14.21 -3.90 -2.99
N VAL A 54 -13.29 -4.09 -3.93
CA VAL A 54 -11.85 -4.15 -3.64
C VAL A 54 -11.13 -3.05 -4.39
N SER A 55 -10.36 -2.25 -3.66
CA SER A 55 -9.37 -1.35 -4.25
C SER A 55 -7.97 -1.83 -3.91
N VAL A 56 -7.17 -2.08 -4.95
CA VAL A 56 -5.77 -2.46 -4.84
C VAL A 56 -4.90 -1.24 -5.07
N ILE A 57 -4.04 -0.94 -4.10
CA ILE A 57 -2.98 0.06 -4.24
C ILE A 57 -1.69 -0.73 -4.46
N PRO A 58 -1.10 -0.71 -5.66
CA PRO A 58 0.21 -1.29 -5.92
C PRO A 58 1.33 -0.33 -5.51
N LEU A 59 2.57 -0.84 -5.45
CA LEU A 59 3.77 -0.02 -5.21
C LEU A 59 3.83 1.18 -6.17
N ASP A 60 3.42 1.01 -7.42
CA ASP A 60 3.36 2.04 -8.46
C ASP A 60 2.55 3.29 -8.11
N ALA A 61 1.47 3.11 -7.33
CA ALA A 61 0.56 4.19 -6.97
C ALA A 61 0.88 4.79 -5.61
N SER A 62 1.83 4.20 -4.89
CA SER A 62 2.21 4.65 -3.56
C SER A 62 2.90 6.00 -3.64
N PRO A 63 2.53 6.97 -2.78
CA PRO A 63 3.25 8.22 -2.69
C PRO A 63 4.69 7.94 -2.24
N ARG A 64 5.65 8.76 -2.67
CA ARG A 64 7.03 8.66 -2.19
C ARG A 64 7.24 9.61 -1.04
N TRP A 65 8.04 9.19 -0.05
CA TRP A 65 8.46 10.07 1.02
C TRP A 65 9.22 11.28 0.46
N GLU A 66 8.73 12.47 0.75
CA GLU A 66 9.50 13.69 0.53
C GLU A 66 10.56 13.79 1.64
N LYS A 67 11.82 14.07 1.27
CA LYS A 67 12.94 14.05 2.22
C LYS A 67 12.71 14.98 3.42
N SER A 68 12.21 16.19 3.18
CA SER A 68 11.88 17.15 4.23
C SER A 68 10.80 16.62 5.17
N LEU A 69 9.75 16.03 4.62
CA LEU A 69 8.63 15.50 5.40
C LEU A 69 9.04 14.26 6.21
N TYR A 70 9.82 13.36 5.61
CA TYR A 70 10.38 12.22 6.29
C TYR A 70 11.27 12.65 7.45
N ASN A 71 12.13 13.65 7.25
CA ASN A 71 12.95 14.17 8.33
C ASN A 71 12.10 14.71 9.47
N ALA A 72 11.13 15.57 9.17
CA ALA A 72 10.28 16.20 10.18
C ALA A 72 9.39 15.20 10.95
N LEU A 73 8.84 14.18 10.27
CA LEU A 73 7.89 13.25 10.87
C LEU A 73 8.54 11.98 11.44
N VAL A 74 9.74 11.62 10.99
CA VAL A 74 10.40 10.37 11.36
C VAL A 74 11.75 10.63 12.02
N VAL A 75 12.65 11.35 11.36
CA VAL A 75 14.03 11.51 11.86
C VAL A 75 14.07 12.39 13.11
N ASP A 76 13.51 13.59 13.03
CA ASP A 76 13.56 14.61 14.10
C ASP A 76 12.79 14.12 15.33
N ARG A 77 11.65 13.46 15.13
CA ARG A 77 10.85 12.87 16.21
C ARG A 77 11.47 11.64 16.84
N ALA A 78 12.26 10.87 16.09
CA ALA A 78 12.95 9.71 16.63
C ALA A 78 14.18 10.09 17.47
N GLY A 79 14.74 11.28 17.22
CA GLY A 79 15.95 11.80 17.85
C GLY A 79 15.79 12.23 19.30
N GLU A 80 16.92 12.58 19.92
CA GLU A 80 17.01 13.10 21.28
C GLU A 80 17.74 14.45 21.29
N PRO A 81 17.24 15.46 22.04
CA PRO A 81 16.00 15.43 22.82
C PRO A 81 14.75 15.51 21.93
N THR A 82 13.72 14.76 22.29
CA THR A 82 12.42 14.84 21.60
C THR A 82 11.68 16.11 22.05
N PRO A 83 11.08 16.90 21.14
CA PRO A 83 10.28 18.06 21.54
C PRO A 83 9.10 17.66 22.43
N ASP A 84 8.87 18.40 23.53
CA ASP A 84 7.78 18.15 24.48
C ASP A 84 6.38 18.26 23.84
N THR A 85 6.29 18.89 22.67
CA THR A 85 5.05 19.05 21.88
C THR A 85 4.66 17.81 21.08
N VAL A 86 5.52 16.78 21.02
CA VAL A 86 5.26 15.56 20.23
C VAL A 86 4.73 14.45 21.15
N PRO A 87 3.55 13.88 20.89
CA PRO A 87 3.01 12.78 21.69
C PRO A 87 3.95 11.57 21.71
N ARG A 88 4.10 10.91 22.88
CA ARG A 88 4.97 9.72 23.04
C ARG A 88 4.67 8.60 22.05
N SER A 89 3.40 8.43 21.66
CA SER A 89 3.00 7.45 20.65
C SER A 89 3.59 7.77 19.28
N ALA A 90 3.60 9.03 18.88
CA ALA A 90 4.22 9.48 17.62
C ALA A 90 5.73 9.25 17.64
N VAL A 91 6.39 9.45 18.79
CA VAL A 91 7.82 9.15 18.98
C VAL A 91 8.10 7.66 18.79
N ALA A 92 7.28 6.79 19.39
CA ALA A 92 7.44 5.35 19.26
C ALA A 92 7.31 4.89 17.80
N VAL A 93 6.30 5.38 17.09
CA VAL A 93 6.10 5.10 15.66
C VAL A 93 7.28 5.62 14.83
N ALA A 94 7.73 6.86 15.08
CA ALA A 94 8.87 7.46 14.38
C ALA A 94 10.15 6.64 14.59
N ARG A 95 10.44 6.19 15.81
CA ARG A 95 11.60 5.34 16.12
C ARG A 95 11.54 3.98 15.41
N ALA A 96 10.36 3.35 15.37
CA ALA A 96 10.14 2.10 14.66
C ALA A 96 10.36 2.26 13.14
N LEU A 97 9.77 3.29 12.54
CA LEU A 97 9.95 3.60 11.11
C LEU A 97 11.41 3.91 10.77
N ASN A 98 12.07 4.76 11.56
CA ASN A 98 13.46 5.14 11.35
C ASN A 98 14.39 3.90 11.40
N SER A 99 14.18 3.02 12.37
CA SER A 99 14.93 1.77 12.49
C SER A 99 14.70 0.83 11.31
N LEU A 100 13.43 0.66 10.90
CA LEU A 100 13.07 -0.18 9.76
C LEU A 100 13.72 0.31 8.46
N TYR A 101 13.67 1.61 8.17
CA TYR A 101 14.21 2.15 6.92
C TYR A 101 15.74 2.20 6.90
N LYS A 102 16.39 2.34 8.07
CA LYS A 102 17.85 2.13 8.17
C LYS A 102 18.24 0.70 7.79
N PHE A 103 17.45 -0.29 8.21
CA PHE A 103 17.69 -1.69 7.87
C PHE A 103 17.45 -2.01 6.38
N MET A 104 16.37 -1.47 5.79
CA MET A 104 15.99 -1.80 4.41
C MET A 104 16.76 -1.03 3.32
N ASN A 105 17.65 -0.12 3.70
CA ASN A 105 18.31 0.86 2.82
C ASN A 105 17.32 1.88 2.23
N ALA A 106 17.56 3.17 2.48
CA ALA A 106 16.60 4.27 2.34
C ALA A 106 16.05 4.52 0.92
N SER A 107 16.54 3.85 -0.12
CA SER A 107 16.05 4.00 -1.49
C SER A 107 14.64 3.44 -1.74
N THR A 108 14.06 2.72 -0.77
CA THR A 108 12.73 2.08 -0.87
C THR A 108 11.75 2.55 0.21
N MET A 109 11.77 3.84 0.52
CA MET A 109 10.83 4.46 1.46
C MET A 109 9.48 4.73 0.77
N PHE A 110 8.57 3.75 0.83
CA PHE A 110 7.16 3.94 0.48
C PHE A 110 6.30 3.81 1.75
N PRO A 111 5.43 4.78 2.08
CA PRO A 111 4.41 4.65 3.10
C PRO A 111 3.24 3.83 2.54
N PHE A 112 3.52 2.59 2.13
CA PHE A 112 2.63 1.79 1.30
C PHE A 112 1.31 1.44 1.99
N GLU A 113 1.40 0.89 3.20
CA GLU A 113 0.24 0.54 4.02
C GLU A 113 -0.52 1.79 4.47
N MET A 114 0.21 2.88 4.72
CA MET A 114 -0.38 4.17 5.07
C MET A 114 -1.18 4.76 3.89
N ALA A 115 -0.76 4.54 2.64
CA ALA A 115 -1.51 4.93 1.46
C ALA A 115 -2.85 4.17 1.35
N ALA A 116 -2.85 2.86 1.62
CA ALA A 116 -4.07 2.07 1.67
C ALA A 116 -5.01 2.51 2.80
N ALA A 117 -4.48 2.73 4.00
CA ALA A 117 -5.27 3.25 5.11
C ALA A 117 -5.87 4.64 4.80
N ALA A 118 -5.07 5.54 4.24
CA ALA A 118 -5.52 6.87 3.83
C ALA A 118 -6.62 6.79 2.76
N TYR A 119 -6.42 5.98 1.73
CA TYR A 119 -7.44 5.76 0.70
C TYR A 119 -8.72 5.13 1.28
N LEU A 120 -8.62 4.33 2.34
CA LEU A 120 -9.78 3.76 3.03
C LEU A 120 -10.59 4.81 3.80
N VAL A 121 -9.99 5.90 4.27
CA VAL A 121 -10.68 6.86 5.16
C VAL A 121 -10.94 8.22 4.54
N GLU A 122 -10.18 8.63 3.52
CA GLU A 122 -10.25 9.98 2.95
C GLU A 122 -10.84 9.99 1.52
N PRO A 123 -12.10 10.43 1.35
CA PRO A 123 -12.75 10.51 0.04
C PRO A 123 -12.02 11.41 -0.96
N ARG A 124 -11.31 12.46 -0.51
CA ARG A 124 -10.55 13.36 -1.40
C ARG A 124 -9.42 12.65 -2.14
N LEU A 125 -8.95 11.50 -1.65
CA LEU A 125 -7.99 10.67 -2.36
C LEU A 125 -8.62 9.88 -3.52
N HIS A 126 -9.94 9.68 -3.50
CA HIS A 126 -10.65 8.99 -4.60
C HIS A 126 -10.84 9.91 -5.80
N SER A 127 -11.28 11.15 -5.58
CA SER A 127 -11.63 12.09 -6.65
C SER A 127 -10.48 12.48 -7.57
N GLY A 128 -9.23 12.28 -7.14
CA GLY A 128 -8.04 12.48 -7.99
C GLY A 128 -7.42 11.17 -8.47
N ALA A 129 -7.74 10.02 -7.87
CA ALA A 129 -7.04 8.79 -8.20
C ALA A 129 -7.32 8.35 -9.64
N LYS A 130 -6.25 7.93 -10.35
CA LYS A 130 -6.42 7.22 -11.61
C LYS A 130 -6.63 5.74 -11.29
N VAL A 131 -7.81 5.23 -11.63
CA VAL A 131 -8.20 3.84 -11.38
C VAL A 131 -8.40 3.12 -12.71
N VAL A 132 -8.04 1.84 -12.74
CA VAL A 132 -8.39 0.91 -13.82
C VAL A 132 -9.20 -0.22 -13.22
N GLU A 133 -10.34 -0.52 -13.83
CA GLU A 133 -11.19 -1.63 -13.43
C GLU A 133 -10.92 -2.84 -14.30
N GLY A 134 -10.90 -4.03 -13.69
CA GLY A 134 -10.70 -5.26 -14.43
C GLY A 134 -10.33 -6.43 -13.56
N PRO A 135 -10.36 -7.64 -14.13
CA PRO A 135 -9.99 -8.84 -13.40
C PRO A 135 -8.48 -8.82 -13.11
N LEU A 136 -8.15 -8.67 -11.82
CA LEU A 136 -6.80 -8.80 -11.30
C LEU A 136 -6.56 -10.22 -10.80
N LEU A 137 -5.32 -10.69 -10.92
CA LEU A 137 -4.86 -11.92 -10.30
C LEU A 137 -3.44 -11.78 -9.82
N VAL A 138 -3.06 -12.69 -8.92
CA VAL A 138 -1.69 -12.90 -8.50
C VAL A 138 -1.22 -14.26 -8.97
N ALA A 139 -0.04 -14.32 -9.57
CA ALA A 139 0.56 -15.61 -9.93
C ALA A 139 0.80 -16.46 -8.68
N SER A 140 0.41 -17.73 -8.73
CA SER A 140 0.49 -18.66 -7.60
C SER A 140 0.83 -20.06 -8.08
N GLY A 141 1.84 -20.70 -7.48
CA GLY A 141 2.17 -22.09 -7.73
C GLY A 141 2.83 -22.35 -9.09
N LEU A 142 3.41 -21.32 -9.72
CA LEU A 142 4.18 -21.47 -10.95
C LEU A 142 5.66 -21.68 -10.64
N SER A 143 6.22 -20.77 -9.84
CA SER A 143 7.62 -20.75 -9.43
C SER A 143 7.81 -19.64 -8.40
N PRO A 144 8.66 -19.78 -7.37
CA PRO A 144 8.98 -18.69 -6.44
C PRO A 144 9.51 -17.42 -7.13
N VAL A 145 10.01 -17.53 -8.37
CA VAL A 145 10.46 -16.38 -9.18
C VAL A 145 9.30 -15.50 -9.66
N HIS A 146 8.12 -16.08 -9.86
CA HIS A 146 6.95 -15.41 -10.43
C HIS A 146 5.75 -15.36 -9.49
N ASP A 147 5.73 -16.18 -8.44
CA ASP A 147 4.68 -16.13 -7.43
C ASP A 147 4.58 -14.70 -6.85
N GLY A 148 3.36 -14.26 -6.57
CA GLY A 148 3.11 -12.89 -6.10
C GLY A 148 3.04 -11.82 -7.19
N LEU A 149 3.32 -12.15 -8.46
CA LEU A 149 3.21 -11.18 -9.55
C LEU A 149 1.74 -10.79 -9.78
N LEU A 150 1.44 -9.50 -9.65
CA LEU A 150 0.13 -8.94 -9.95
C LEU A 150 -0.02 -8.76 -11.47
N GLY A 151 -1.14 -9.25 -12.01
CA GLY A 151 -1.43 -9.14 -13.44
C GLY A 151 -2.92 -9.01 -13.72
N THR A 152 -3.24 -8.88 -15.02
CA THR A 152 -4.62 -8.92 -15.53
C THR A 152 -4.85 -10.24 -16.26
N THR A 153 -6.11 -10.72 -16.29
CA THR A 153 -6.47 -11.90 -17.09
C THR A 153 -7.48 -11.54 -18.17
N LYS A 154 -7.31 -12.16 -19.35
CA LYS A 154 -8.27 -12.07 -20.46
C LYS A 154 -9.51 -12.92 -20.23
N LYS A 155 -9.48 -13.88 -19.30
CA LYS A 155 -10.66 -14.68 -18.91
C LYS A 155 -11.55 -13.82 -18.00
N VAL A 156 -12.38 -12.98 -18.60
CA VAL A 156 -13.43 -12.23 -17.89
C VAL A 156 -14.52 -13.22 -17.50
N GLY A 157 -14.38 -13.86 -16.34
CA GLY A 157 -15.31 -14.90 -15.89
C GLY A 157 -16.71 -14.38 -15.59
N SER A 158 -16.88 -13.09 -15.27
CA SER A 158 -18.19 -12.46 -15.06
C SER A 158 -18.10 -10.94 -14.89
N LYS A 159 -19.22 -10.21 -15.08
CA LYS A 159 -19.37 -8.79 -14.69
C LYS A 159 -18.96 -8.51 -13.24
N LYS A 160 -18.94 -9.52 -12.37
CA LYS A 160 -18.64 -9.39 -10.94
C LYS A 160 -17.16 -9.07 -10.66
N MET A 161 -16.23 -9.52 -11.53
CA MET A 161 -14.79 -9.21 -11.40
C MET A 161 -14.45 -7.76 -11.76
N LEU A 162 -15.40 -6.98 -12.32
CA LEU A 162 -15.22 -5.56 -12.62
C LEU A 162 -15.27 -4.67 -11.37
N ASN A 163 -15.72 -5.20 -10.23
CA ASN A 163 -15.74 -4.46 -8.95
C ASN A 163 -14.38 -4.46 -8.22
N VAL A 164 -13.34 -4.94 -8.90
CA VAL A 164 -11.95 -4.84 -8.45
C VAL A 164 -11.29 -3.67 -9.19
N GLN A 165 -10.80 -2.73 -8.40
CA GLN A 165 -10.21 -1.49 -8.86
C GLN A 165 -8.72 -1.49 -8.58
N LEU A 166 -7.91 -1.33 -9.62
CA LEU A 166 -6.48 -1.05 -9.49
C LEU A 166 -6.28 0.46 -9.44
N VAL A 167 -5.83 0.98 -8.31
CA VAL A 167 -5.40 2.36 -8.20
C VAL A 167 -4.04 2.48 -8.88
N VAL A 168 -3.98 3.07 -10.07
CA VAL A 168 -2.75 3.18 -10.86
C VAL A 168 -1.94 4.41 -10.47
N LYS A 169 -2.59 5.43 -9.91
CA LYS A 169 -1.93 6.65 -9.44
C LYS A 169 -2.74 7.35 -8.36
N LEU A 170 -2.11 7.65 -7.24
CA LEU A 170 -2.61 8.59 -6.25
C LEU A 170 -2.04 10.00 -6.49
N HIS A 171 -2.81 11.03 -6.16
CA HIS A 171 -2.29 12.40 -6.12
C HIS A 171 -1.47 12.60 -4.86
N GLN A 172 -0.15 12.53 -5.01
CA GLN A 172 0.80 12.67 -3.90
C GLN A 172 0.58 13.94 -3.08
N SER A 173 0.29 15.07 -3.71
CA SER A 173 0.01 16.33 -3.01
C SER A 173 -1.25 16.26 -2.14
N ASN A 174 -2.31 15.59 -2.59
CA ASN A 174 -3.53 15.41 -1.80
C ASN A 174 -3.29 14.47 -0.63
N PHE A 175 -2.52 13.40 -0.85
CA PHE A 175 -2.10 12.49 0.22
C PHE A 175 -1.34 13.23 1.31
N TRP A 176 -0.26 13.94 0.97
CA TRP A 176 0.54 14.63 1.99
C TRP A 176 -0.19 15.79 2.67
N LYS A 177 -1.07 16.50 1.96
CA LYS A 177 -1.96 17.50 2.59
C LYS A 177 -2.88 16.86 3.63
N MET A 178 -3.44 15.69 3.35
CA MET A 178 -4.28 14.96 4.30
C MET A 178 -3.47 14.52 5.52
N VAL A 179 -2.26 13.97 5.32
CA VAL A 179 -1.37 13.57 6.42
C VAL A 179 -1.07 14.76 7.34
N ALA A 180 -0.71 15.90 6.75
CA ALA A 180 -0.46 17.13 7.49
C ALA A 180 -1.71 17.63 8.24
N ALA A 181 -2.90 17.50 7.64
CA ALA A 181 -4.14 17.88 8.33
C ALA A 181 -4.45 16.98 9.53
N MET A 182 -4.18 15.68 9.44
CA MET A 182 -4.38 14.74 10.55
C MET A 182 -3.43 15.02 11.73
N GLU A 183 -2.21 15.47 11.45
CA GLU A 183 -1.25 15.91 12.48
C GLU A 183 -1.78 17.08 13.33
N HIS A 184 -2.47 18.04 12.72
CA HIS A 184 -2.99 19.22 13.42
C HIS A 184 -4.27 18.96 14.25
N VAL A 185 -4.91 17.80 14.08
CA VAL A 185 -6.16 17.44 14.79
C VAL A 185 -5.88 16.69 16.10
N VAL A 186 -4.66 16.21 16.33
CA VAL A 186 -4.26 15.42 17.51
C VAL A 186 -3.51 16.28 18.54
N VAL A 187 -3.95 17.52 18.74
CA VAL A 187 -3.44 18.43 19.79
C VAL A 187 -4.53 18.70 20.82
#